data_AF-A0A7W0VZW0-F1
#
_entry.id   AF-A0A7W0VZW0-F1
#
_cell.length_a   1.000
_cell.length_b   1.000
_cell.length_c   1.000
_cell.angle_alpha   90.00
_cell.angle_beta   90.00
_cell.angle_gamma   90.00
#
_symmetry.space_group_name_H-M   'P 1'
#
loop_
_entity.id
_entity.type
_entity.pdbx_description
1 polymer ?
#
loop_
_entity_poly.entity_id
_entity_poly.type
_entity_poly.pdbx_seq_one_letter_code
_entity_poly.pdbx_strand_id
1 'polypeptide(L)'
;MAESPVALLRAHAKHAPWNARGLAAHATALVDAAGVRPTNASARAAPSARAVRFYVASGLLDRPEGTGTGATYGYRHLLQLLSIKIRQREGQSLGVIKTEMKEVTGDSLERRIATSLAPALGSNADAAVAHDDDIALRWRRLGVADGIELHVREDSPASREEAVIAMREAVRAALGRADIR
;
A
#
# COMPACT_ATOMS: atom_id res chain seq x y z
N MET A 1 16.98 -6.12 -18.85
CA MET A 1 15.76 -6.57 -19.56
C MET A 1 14.60 -5.83 -18.94
N ALA A 2 13.79 -5.10 -19.71
CA ALA A 2 12.63 -4.39 -19.15
C ALA A 2 11.70 -5.40 -18.47
N GLU A 3 11.44 -5.24 -17.18
CA GLU A 3 10.50 -6.10 -16.47
C GLU A 3 9.12 -6.02 -17.13
N SER A 4 8.48 -7.17 -17.31
CA SER A 4 7.10 -7.23 -17.82
C SER A 4 6.20 -6.38 -16.93
N PRO A 5 5.27 -5.57 -17.49
CA PRO A 5 4.33 -4.76 -16.69
C PRO A 5 3.56 -5.58 -15.65
N VAL A 6 3.30 -6.86 -15.94
CA VAL A 6 2.68 -7.80 -14.99
C VAL A 6 3.62 -8.11 -13.82
N ALA A 7 4.92 -8.28 -14.08
CA ALA A 7 5.92 -8.51 -13.04
C ALA A 7 6.06 -7.28 -12.13
N LEU A 8 6.08 -6.08 -12.71
CA LEU A 8 6.09 -4.82 -11.95
C LEU A 8 4.83 -4.68 -11.08
N LEU A 9 3.66 -5.02 -11.62
CA LEU A 9 2.42 -5.00 -10.85
C LEU A 9 2.45 -6.01 -9.69
N ARG A 10 2.97 -7.22 -9.92
CA ARG A 10 3.14 -8.25 -8.89
C ARG A 10 4.16 -7.87 -7.82
N ALA A 11 5.18 -7.08 -8.14
CA ALA A 11 6.16 -6.62 -7.15
C ALA A 11 5.48 -5.85 -6.00
N HIS A 12 4.37 -5.16 -6.26
CA HIS A 12 3.60 -4.47 -5.22
C HIS A 12 2.91 -5.42 -4.22
N ALA A 13 2.80 -6.72 -4.51
CA ALA A 13 2.29 -7.71 -3.56
C ALA A 13 3.13 -7.78 -2.28
N LYS A 14 4.41 -7.36 -2.31
CA LYS A 14 5.29 -7.32 -1.13
C LYS A 14 4.79 -6.40 0.00
N HIS A 15 3.94 -5.43 -0.33
CA HIS A 15 3.38 -4.49 0.65
C HIS A 15 2.05 -4.98 1.26
N ALA A 16 1.54 -6.15 0.84
CA ALA A 16 0.43 -6.80 1.50
C ALA A 16 0.86 -7.40 2.86
N PRO A 17 -0.04 -7.50 3.85
CA PRO A 17 -1.44 -7.12 3.82
C PRO A 17 -1.69 -5.62 4.10
N TRP A 18 -2.63 -5.01 3.38
CA TRP A 18 -3.06 -3.63 3.61
C TRP A 18 -4.28 -3.55 4.53
N ASN A 19 -4.45 -2.42 5.22
CA ASN A 19 -5.76 -1.99 5.73
C ASN A 19 -6.53 -1.19 4.66
N ALA A 20 -7.82 -0.93 4.86
CA ALA A 20 -8.66 -0.25 3.86
C ALA A 20 -8.14 1.14 3.43
N ARG A 21 -7.46 1.87 4.34
CA ARG A 21 -6.87 3.18 4.03
C ARG A 21 -5.60 3.02 3.18
N GLY A 22 -4.71 2.12 3.59
CA GLY A 22 -3.47 1.82 2.87
C GLY A 22 -3.72 1.31 1.46
N LEU A 23 -4.69 0.39 1.30
CA LEU A 23 -5.11 -0.11 -0.01
C LEU A 23 -5.57 1.02 -0.94
N ALA A 24 -6.38 1.93 -0.41
CA ALA A 24 -6.95 3.02 -1.18
C ALA A 24 -5.88 4.06 -1.59
N ALA A 25 -4.95 4.38 -0.68
CA ALA A 25 -3.83 5.26 -0.97
C ALA A 25 -2.92 4.67 -2.05
N HIS A 26 -2.56 3.39 -1.93
CA HIS A 26 -1.71 2.69 -2.89
C HIS A 26 -2.33 2.63 -4.30
N ALA A 27 -3.61 2.29 -4.39
CA ALA A 27 -4.34 2.28 -5.66
C ALA A 27 -4.44 3.67 -6.29
N THR A 28 -4.60 4.73 -5.48
CA THR A 28 -4.63 6.11 -5.96
C THR A 28 -3.30 6.50 -6.60
N ALA A 29 -2.19 6.24 -5.89
CA ALA A 29 -0.85 6.57 -6.37
C ALA A 29 -0.56 5.90 -7.73
N LEU A 30 -0.90 4.62 -7.88
CA LEU A 30 -0.70 3.89 -9.13
C LEU A 30 -1.54 4.46 -10.29
N VAL A 31 -2.81 4.78 -10.05
CA VAL A 31 -3.70 5.29 -11.11
C VAL A 31 -3.37 6.74 -11.48
N ASP A 32 -2.95 7.56 -10.52
CA ASP A 32 -2.53 8.93 -10.78
C ASP A 32 -1.23 8.98 -11.58
N ALA A 33 -0.27 8.14 -11.23
CA ALA A 33 0.99 8.06 -11.95
C ALA A 33 0.82 7.47 -13.37
N ALA A 34 -0.27 6.73 -13.62
CA ALA A 34 -0.64 6.30 -14.98
C ALA A 34 -1.21 7.42 -15.85
N GLY A 35 -1.45 8.61 -15.28
CA GLY A 35 -1.89 9.78 -16.03
C GLY A 35 -3.30 9.66 -16.63
N VAL A 36 -4.06 8.62 -16.26
CA VAL A 36 -5.42 8.40 -16.78
C VAL A 36 -6.29 9.59 -16.39
N ARG A 37 -6.72 10.39 -17.37
CA ARG A 37 -7.51 11.60 -17.14
C ARG A 37 -8.93 11.20 -16.69
N PRO A 38 -9.41 11.64 -15.52
CA PRO A 38 -10.75 11.29 -15.05
C PRO A 38 -11.82 11.99 -15.89
N THR A 39 -12.79 11.22 -16.37
CA THR A 39 -13.94 11.72 -17.15
C THR A 39 -14.99 12.46 -16.30
N ASN A 40 -15.09 12.17 -14.99
CA ASN A 40 -16.05 12.79 -14.09
C ASN A 40 -15.52 13.00 -12.66
N ALA A 41 -16.27 13.71 -11.81
CA ALA A 41 -15.88 14.04 -10.44
C ALA A 41 -15.67 12.81 -9.55
N SER A 42 -16.51 11.77 -9.69
CA SER A 42 -16.38 10.51 -8.97
C SER A 42 -15.12 9.74 -9.39
N ALA A 43 -14.78 9.78 -10.67
CA ALA A 43 -13.57 9.20 -11.22
C ALA A 43 -12.29 9.89 -10.70
N ARG A 44 -12.36 11.21 -10.51
CA ARG A 44 -11.28 12.03 -9.96
C ARG A 44 -11.06 11.79 -8.47
N ALA A 45 -12.12 11.51 -7.72
CA ALA A 45 -12.00 11.29 -6.28
C ALA A 45 -11.12 10.07 -5.97
N ALA A 46 -10.09 10.28 -5.15
CA ALA A 46 -9.31 9.18 -4.59
C ALA A 46 -10.25 8.25 -3.78
N PRO A 47 -10.17 6.92 -3.96
CA PRO A 47 -10.89 6.01 -3.09
C PRO A 47 -10.57 6.30 -1.62
N SER A 48 -11.61 6.36 -0.79
CA SER A 48 -11.46 6.45 0.66
C SER A 48 -11.66 5.08 1.28
N ALA A 49 -11.26 4.90 2.54
CA ALA A 49 -11.57 3.68 3.29
C ALA A 49 -13.09 3.40 3.34
N ARG A 50 -13.93 4.44 3.29
CA ARG A 50 -15.40 4.30 3.19
C ARG A 50 -15.81 3.72 1.84
N ALA A 51 -15.20 4.18 0.75
CA ALA A 51 -15.47 3.65 -0.58
C ALA A 51 -15.06 2.17 -0.71
N VAL A 52 -13.90 1.80 -0.16
CA VAL A 52 -13.45 0.39 -0.13
C VAL A 52 -14.46 -0.49 0.60
N ARG A 53 -14.92 -0.09 1.80
CA ARG A 53 -15.97 -0.83 2.53
C ARG A 53 -17.29 -0.91 1.77
N PHE A 54 -17.67 0.16 1.08
CA PHE A 54 -18.86 0.17 0.21
C PHE A 54 -18.70 -0.81 -0.97
N TYR A 55 -17.51 -0.92 -1.57
CA TYR A 55 -17.25 -1.89 -2.65
C TYR A 55 -17.30 -3.33 -2.16
N VAL A 56 -16.81 -3.62 -0.96
CA VAL A 56 -17.01 -4.92 -0.31
C VAL A 56 -18.51 -5.20 -0.10
N ALA A 57 -19.25 -4.26 0.49
CA ALA A 57 -20.67 -4.43 0.79
C ALA A 57 -21.54 -4.59 -0.48
N SER A 58 -21.17 -3.90 -1.56
CA SER A 58 -21.84 -3.99 -2.86
C SER A 58 -21.40 -5.18 -3.71
N GLY A 59 -20.42 -5.97 -3.26
CA GLY A 59 -19.89 -7.14 -3.97
C GLY A 59 -19.07 -6.80 -5.21
N LEU A 60 -18.45 -5.61 -5.23
CA LEU A 60 -17.47 -5.18 -6.24
C LEU A 60 -16.03 -5.54 -5.84
N LEU A 61 -15.77 -5.68 -4.55
CA LEU A 61 -14.53 -6.20 -3.98
C LEU A 61 -14.83 -7.51 -3.24
N ASP A 62 -13.85 -8.41 -3.22
CA ASP A 62 -13.93 -9.61 -2.39
C ASP A 62 -13.94 -9.23 -0.90
N ARG A 63 -14.41 -10.17 -0.06
CA ARG A 63 -14.41 -9.94 1.38
C ARG A 63 -12.98 -9.91 1.90
N PRO A 64 -12.61 -8.92 2.72
CA PRO A 64 -11.31 -8.88 3.35
C PRO A 64 -11.13 -10.03 4.33
N GLU A 65 -9.87 -10.32 4.66
CA GLU A 65 -9.51 -11.27 5.68
C GLU A 65 -9.65 -10.61 7.07
N GLY A 66 -10.31 -11.29 8.00
CA GLY A 66 -10.61 -10.74 9.33
C GLY A 66 -11.82 -9.81 9.36
N THR A 67 -12.08 -9.17 10.52
CA THR A 67 -13.26 -8.34 10.75
C THR A 67 -12.90 -7.00 11.42
N GLY A 68 -13.79 -6.01 11.26
CA GLY A 68 -13.67 -4.72 11.95
C GLY A 68 -12.41 -3.93 11.58
N THR A 69 -11.65 -3.50 12.59
CA THR A 69 -10.39 -2.75 12.45
C THR A 69 -9.21 -3.63 12.06
N GLY A 70 -9.32 -4.96 12.26
CA GLY A 70 -8.33 -5.95 11.84
C GLY A 70 -8.54 -6.49 10.42
N ALA A 71 -9.48 -5.93 9.66
CA ALA A 71 -9.73 -6.34 8.28
C ALA A 71 -8.53 -6.01 7.38
N THR A 72 -7.99 -7.04 6.75
CA THR A 72 -6.80 -7.00 5.90
C THR A 72 -7.14 -7.32 4.46
N TYR A 73 -6.40 -6.71 3.55
CA TYR A 73 -6.62 -6.79 2.12
C TYR A 73 -5.32 -7.27 1.47
N GLY A 74 -5.37 -8.40 0.75
CA GLY A 74 -4.27 -8.89 -0.08
C GLY A 74 -4.22 -8.31 -1.50
N TYR A 75 -3.30 -8.83 -2.31
CA TYR A 75 -3.02 -8.39 -3.69
C TYR A 75 -4.24 -8.43 -4.62
N ARG A 76 -5.10 -9.44 -4.47
CA ARG A 76 -6.34 -9.55 -5.26
C ARG A 76 -7.26 -8.35 -5.08
N HIS A 77 -7.37 -7.83 -3.86
CA HIS A 77 -8.17 -6.64 -3.57
C HIS A 77 -7.59 -5.38 -4.22
N LEU A 78 -6.26 -5.30 -4.33
CA LEU A 78 -5.60 -4.21 -5.06
C LEU A 78 -5.96 -4.25 -6.54
N LEU A 79 -5.89 -5.43 -7.18
CA LEU A 79 -6.29 -5.60 -8.58
C LEU A 79 -7.76 -5.20 -8.80
N GLN A 80 -8.67 -5.65 -7.94
CA GLN A 80 -10.09 -5.28 -8.01
C GLN A 80 -10.28 -3.76 -7.88
N LEU A 81 -9.61 -3.13 -6.92
CA LEU A 81 -9.74 -1.68 -6.70
C LEU A 81 -9.17 -0.87 -7.87
N LEU A 82 -8.03 -1.28 -8.42
CA LEU A 82 -7.43 -0.66 -9.61
C LEU A 82 -8.36 -0.78 -10.82
N SER A 83 -8.94 -1.96 -11.05
CA SER A 83 -9.93 -2.17 -12.12
C SER A 83 -11.11 -1.20 -12.00
N ILE A 84 -11.71 -1.10 -10.80
CA ILE A 84 -12.83 -0.18 -10.56
C ILE A 84 -12.41 1.26 -10.88
N LYS A 85 -11.25 1.71 -10.42
CA LYS A 85 -10.80 3.09 -10.61
C LYS A 85 -10.46 3.41 -12.07
N ILE A 86 -9.79 2.51 -12.78
CA ILE A 86 -9.49 2.68 -14.21
C ILE A 86 -10.81 2.79 -14.99
N ARG A 87 -11.76 1.87 -14.76
CA ARG A 87 -13.07 1.89 -15.42
C ARG A 87 -13.90 3.14 -15.08
N GLN A 88 -13.88 3.59 -13.84
CA GLN A 88 -14.53 4.85 -13.47
C GLN A 88 -13.93 6.03 -14.23
N ARG A 89 -12.60 6.06 -14.43
CA ARG A 89 -11.93 7.10 -15.23
C ARG A 89 -12.28 7.01 -16.71
N GLU A 90 -12.54 5.83 -17.23
CA GLU A 90 -13.10 5.61 -18.57
C GLU A 90 -14.59 6.00 -18.67
N GLY A 91 -15.25 6.39 -17.57
CA GLY A 91 -16.64 6.84 -17.54
C GLY A 91 -17.66 5.74 -17.29
N GLN A 92 -17.22 4.52 -16.97
CA GLN A 92 -18.11 3.40 -16.69
C GLN A 92 -18.84 3.56 -15.34
N SER A 93 -20.11 3.12 -15.31
CA SER A 93 -20.91 3.11 -14.08
C SER A 93 -20.56 1.90 -13.21
N LEU A 94 -20.80 2.01 -11.90
CA LEU A 94 -20.54 0.90 -10.96
C LEU A 94 -21.35 -0.37 -11.28
N GLY A 95 -22.53 -0.23 -11.89
CA GLY A 95 -23.35 -1.36 -12.32
C GLY A 95 -22.70 -2.15 -13.45
N VAL A 96 -22.22 -1.45 -14.49
CA VAL A 96 -21.51 -2.06 -15.62
C VAL A 96 -20.21 -2.71 -15.16
N ILE A 97 -19.43 -2.00 -14.33
CA ILE A 97 -18.18 -2.51 -13.75
C ILE A 97 -18.43 -3.82 -12.99
N LYS A 98 -19.51 -3.89 -12.19
CA LYS A 98 -19.85 -5.08 -11.41
C LYS A 98 -20.16 -6.30 -12.29
N THR A 99 -20.83 -6.10 -13.43
CA THR A 99 -21.12 -7.19 -14.37
C THR A 99 -19.84 -7.65 -15.07
N GLU A 100 -19.03 -6.71 -15.58
CA GLU A 100 -17.76 -7.06 -16.24
C GLU A 100 -16.80 -7.80 -15.30
N MET A 101 -16.68 -7.35 -14.05
CA MET A 101 -15.78 -7.97 -13.07
C MET A 101 -16.17 -9.40 -12.70
N LYS A 102 -17.44 -9.81 -12.88
CA LYS A 102 -17.87 -11.19 -12.67
C LYS A 102 -17.45 -12.13 -13.80
N GLU A 103 -17.30 -11.59 -15.01
CA GLU A 103 -17.01 -12.37 -16.22
C GLU A 103 -15.50 -12.50 -16.49
N VAL A 104 -14.67 -11.69 -15.83
CA VAL A 104 -13.22 -11.67 -16.02
C VAL A 104 -12.49 -12.54 -14.99
N THR A 105 -11.69 -13.49 -15.47
CA THR A 105 -10.79 -14.31 -14.63
C THR A 105 -9.61 -13.51 -14.08
N GLY A 106 -9.07 -13.91 -12.92
CA GLY A 106 -8.02 -13.18 -12.20
C GLY A 106 -6.77 -12.84 -13.05
N ASP A 107 -6.29 -13.80 -13.85
CA ASP A 107 -5.10 -13.61 -14.69
C ASP A 107 -5.36 -12.68 -15.89
N SER A 108 -6.60 -12.64 -16.37
CA SER A 108 -7.03 -11.75 -17.46
C SER A 108 -7.19 -10.33 -16.94
N LEU A 109 -7.69 -10.18 -15.71
CA LEU A 109 -7.80 -8.91 -14.99
C LEU A 109 -6.42 -8.31 -14.74
N GLU A 110 -5.49 -9.10 -14.22
CA GLU A 110 -4.12 -8.66 -13.94
C GLU A 110 -3.41 -8.17 -15.20
N ARG A 111 -3.48 -8.94 -16.31
CA ARG A 111 -2.89 -8.52 -17.59
C ARG A 111 -3.51 -7.23 -18.11
N ARG A 112 -4.83 -7.07 -18.03
CA ARG A 112 -5.51 -5.85 -18.47
C ARG A 112 -5.05 -4.64 -17.66
N ILE A 113 -5.01 -4.76 -16.34
CA ILE A 113 -4.56 -3.68 -15.45
C ILE A 113 -3.09 -3.33 -15.72
N ALA A 114 -2.22 -4.34 -15.84
CA ALA A 114 -0.81 -4.14 -16.13
C ALA A 114 -0.59 -3.38 -17.46
N THR A 115 -1.36 -3.70 -18.50
CA THR A 115 -1.31 -2.98 -19.78
C THR A 115 -1.80 -1.53 -19.64
N SER A 116 -2.92 -1.30 -18.96
CA SER A 116 -3.45 0.05 -18.72
C SER A 116 -2.51 0.91 -17.87
N LEU A 117 -1.74 0.30 -16.97
CA LEU A 117 -0.78 0.97 -16.10
C LEU A 117 0.65 0.95 -16.66
N ALA A 118 0.93 0.30 -17.80
CA ALA A 118 2.29 0.15 -18.33
C ALA A 118 3.06 1.49 -18.48
N PRO A 119 2.44 2.61 -18.93
CA PRO A 119 3.12 3.91 -18.97
C PRO A 119 3.57 4.40 -17.59
N ALA A 120 2.76 4.10 -16.55
CA ALA A 120 3.06 4.39 -15.16
C ALA A 120 4.15 3.46 -14.63
N LEU A 121 4.03 2.15 -14.84
CA LEU A 121 4.90 1.17 -14.22
C LEU A 121 6.33 1.27 -14.77
N GLY A 122 6.50 1.60 -16.05
CA GLY A 122 7.81 1.85 -16.65
C GLY A 122 8.52 3.12 -16.16
N SER A 123 7.77 4.10 -15.63
CA SER A 123 8.34 5.35 -15.07
C SER A 123 8.37 5.38 -13.54
N ASN A 124 7.51 4.59 -12.88
CA ASN A 124 7.48 4.42 -11.42
C ASN A 124 8.29 3.22 -10.92
N ALA A 125 8.85 2.35 -11.76
CA ALA A 125 9.82 1.38 -11.28
C ALA A 125 10.99 2.10 -10.58
N ASP A 126 11.51 3.16 -11.21
CA ASP A 126 12.57 4.00 -10.63
C ASP A 126 12.09 4.81 -9.41
N ALA A 127 10.86 5.34 -9.44
CA ALA A 127 10.31 6.12 -8.32
C ALA A 127 9.86 5.25 -7.13
N ALA A 128 9.39 4.02 -7.37
CA ALA A 128 9.01 3.06 -6.33
C ALA A 128 10.25 2.45 -5.68
N VAL A 129 11.33 2.22 -6.44
CA VAL A 129 12.65 1.90 -5.86
C VAL A 129 13.13 3.06 -4.99
N ALA A 130 13.06 4.31 -5.48
CA ALA A 130 13.43 5.48 -4.70
C ALA A 130 12.56 5.69 -3.45
N HIS A 131 11.26 5.39 -3.51
CA HIS A 131 10.34 5.52 -2.37
C HIS A 131 10.48 4.37 -1.36
N ASP A 132 10.75 3.15 -1.82
CA ASP A 132 11.08 2.01 -0.95
C ASP A 132 12.42 2.25 -0.26
N ASP A 133 13.42 2.79 -0.98
CA ASP A 133 14.67 3.28 -0.40
C ASP A 133 14.41 4.42 0.60
N ASP A 134 13.59 5.43 0.27
CA ASP A 134 13.30 6.55 1.18
C ASP A 134 12.56 6.08 2.46
N ILE A 135 11.60 5.17 2.36
CA ILE A 135 10.96 4.56 3.52
C ILE A 135 11.95 3.68 4.31
N ALA A 136 12.76 2.87 3.62
CA ALA A 136 13.78 2.02 4.21
C ALA A 136 14.92 2.84 4.87
N LEU A 137 15.17 4.07 4.41
CA LEU A 137 16.19 4.98 4.90
C LEU A 137 15.69 5.94 5.98
N ARG A 138 14.41 5.91 6.36
CA ARG A 138 13.89 6.76 7.45
C ARG A 138 14.35 6.22 8.79
N TRP A 139 15.24 6.96 9.46
CA TRP A 139 15.72 6.65 10.79
C TRP A 139 14.96 7.46 11.85
N ARG A 140 14.40 6.76 12.84
CA ARG A 140 13.85 7.36 14.05
C ARG A 140 14.97 7.55 15.07
N ARG A 141 15.11 8.76 15.60
CA ARG A 141 16.10 9.14 16.62
C ARG A 141 15.45 9.18 18.01
N LEU A 142 16.11 8.57 18.99
CA LEU A 142 15.60 8.41 20.35
C LEU A 142 16.72 8.73 21.35
N GLY A 143 16.51 9.71 22.22
CA GLY A 143 17.41 9.95 23.35
C GLY A 143 17.21 8.88 24.43
N VAL A 144 18.30 8.25 24.87
CA VAL A 144 18.27 7.20 25.90
C VAL A 144 18.72 7.74 27.25
N ALA A 145 19.86 8.41 27.26
CA ALA A 145 20.51 9.03 28.42
C ALA A 145 21.34 10.23 27.93
N ASP A 146 21.94 10.97 28.86
CA ASP A 146 22.78 12.11 28.49
C ASP A 146 23.97 11.66 27.62
N GLY A 147 24.14 12.28 26.47
CA GLY A 147 25.13 11.89 25.46
C GLY A 147 24.86 10.59 24.69
N ILE A 148 23.72 9.90 24.87
CA ILE A 148 23.44 8.60 24.23
C ILE A 148 22.13 8.61 23.45
N GLU A 149 22.23 8.34 22.15
CA GLU A 149 21.10 8.21 21.22
C GLU A 149 21.02 6.81 20.59
N LEU A 150 19.78 6.36 20.34
CA LEU A 150 19.47 5.22 19.49
C LEU A 150 18.87 5.72 18.18
N HIS A 151 19.43 5.26 17.06
CA HIS A 151 18.83 5.43 15.73
C HIS A 151 18.27 4.09 15.29
N VAL A 152 16.98 4.06 14.94
CA VAL A 152 16.29 2.83 14.53
C VAL A 152 15.62 3.09 13.19
N ARG A 153 15.89 2.26 12.18
CA ARG A 153 15.21 2.33 10.88
C ARG A 153 13.72 2.08 11.04
N GLU A 154 12.87 2.88 10.39
CA GLU A 154 11.41 2.83 10.53
C GLU A 154 10.80 1.52 10.01
N ASP A 155 11.44 0.88 9.03
CA ASP A 155 11.03 -0.43 8.49
C ASP A 155 11.43 -1.62 9.37
N SER A 156 12.28 -1.41 10.38
CA SER A 156 12.69 -2.47 11.30
C SER A 156 11.57 -2.81 12.29
N PRO A 157 11.36 -4.09 12.64
CA PRO A 157 10.49 -4.46 13.76
C PRO A 157 10.87 -3.77 15.08
N ALA A 158 12.13 -3.33 15.20
CA ALA A 158 12.63 -2.57 16.34
C ALA A 158 12.07 -1.13 16.41
N SER A 159 11.46 -0.61 15.34
CA SER A 159 10.83 0.72 15.30
C SER A 159 9.45 0.77 15.97
N ARG A 160 8.87 -0.41 16.23
CA ARG A 160 7.59 -0.56 16.94
C ARG A 160 7.70 0.06 18.32
N GLU A 161 6.66 0.76 18.74
CA GLU A 161 6.64 1.55 19.96
C GLU A 161 7.04 0.73 21.21
N GLU A 162 6.50 -0.48 21.37
CA GLU A 162 6.87 -1.39 22.47
C GLU A 162 8.35 -1.79 22.43
N ALA A 163 8.89 -2.11 21.25
CA ALA A 163 10.28 -2.51 21.07
C ALA A 163 11.24 -1.34 21.32
N VAL A 164 10.89 -0.15 20.85
CA VAL A 164 11.61 1.11 21.11
C VAL A 164 11.69 1.39 22.61
N ILE A 165 10.58 1.26 23.32
CA ILE A 165 10.53 1.46 24.77
C ILE A 165 11.41 0.41 25.48
N ALA A 166 11.28 -0.86 25.13
CA ALA A 166 12.08 -1.93 25.72
C ALA A 166 13.58 -1.74 25.50
N MET A 167 14.01 -1.35 24.28
CA MET A 167 15.42 -1.07 23.99
C MET A 167 15.94 0.14 24.77
N ARG A 168 15.16 1.22 24.86
CA ARG A 168 15.54 2.41 25.65
C ARG A 168 15.75 2.06 27.11
N GLU A 169 14.82 1.30 27.70
CA GLU A 169 14.89 0.87 29.10
C GLU A 169 16.06 -0.11 29.32
N ALA A 170 16.30 -1.05 28.41
CA ALA A 170 17.41 -2.00 28.50
C ALA A 170 18.78 -1.30 28.45
N VAL A 171 18.95 -0.35 27.53
CA VAL A 171 20.19 0.44 27.42
C VAL A 171 20.36 1.33 28.64
N ARG A 172 19.30 2.00 29.12
CA ARG A 172 19.33 2.78 30.37
C ARG A 172 19.70 1.93 31.58
N ALA A 173 19.15 0.72 31.70
CA ALA A 173 19.46 -0.21 32.78
C ALA A 173 20.87 -0.81 32.69
N ALA A 174 21.45 -0.89 31.49
CA ALA A 174 22.85 -1.25 31.30
C ALA A 174 23.79 -0.11 31.71
N LEU A 175 23.45 1.13 31.37
CA LEU A 175 24.21 2.32 31.74
C LEU A 175 24.18 2.57 33.26
N GLY A 176 23.01 2.45 33.89
CA GLY A 176 22.89 2.59 35.35
C GLY A 176 23.62 1.50 36.16
N ARG A 177 24.04 0.39 35.52
CA ARG A 177 24.92 -0.62 36.15
C ARG A 177 26.40 -0.29 36.03
N ALA A 178 26.80 0.59 35.12
CA ALA A 178 28.19 1.02 34.96
C ALA A 178 28.59 2.09 35.99
N ASP A 179 27.63 2.88 36.50
CA ASP A 179 27.88 3.95 37.48
C ASP A 179 28.04 3.46 38.94
N ILE A 180 27.97 2.14 39.20
CA ILE A 180 28.08 1.54 40.55
C ILE A 180 29.38 0.72 40.70
N ARG A 181 30.49 1.11 40.06
CA ARG A 181 31.77 0.43 40.25
C ARG A 181 32.95 1.35 40.47
#